data_AF-A0A2S8YZ70-F1
#
_entry.id   AF-A0A2S8YZ70-F1
#
_cell.length_a   1.000
_cell.length_b   1.000
_cell.length_c   1.000
_cell.angle_alpha   90.00
_cell.angle_beta   90.00
_cell.angle_gamma   90.00
#
_symmetry.space_group_name_H-M   'P 1'
#
loop_
_entity.id
_entity.type
_entity.pdbx_description
1 polymer ?
#
loop_
_entity_poly.entity_id
_entity_poly.type
_entity_poly.pdbx_seq_one_letter_code
_entity_poly.pdbx_strand_id
1 'polypeptide(L)'
;MDKDTKILITEIPGEWTERTRSGHTNIWNGKNHDRPHRNGLPEVRLEPPEKGLYAERIDGAWYWISGCNKCNGEVGKWSYIVCDAHNVCSCCGTHRSQLTDIPWGTRDGFNCKPCQERLDAAAKAEALAKFAEAEYDDSDFEYQDECKCPHCASAIHIETEHYGDKTMTCEVCDGQFELTLNYEVTFSTKVIGERVSA
;
A
#
# COMPACT_ATOMS: atom_id res chain seq x y z
N MET A 1 -0.66 -10.83 -22.60
CA MET A 1 0.71 -11.13 -22.13
C MET A 1 0.76 -12.56 -21.64
N ASP A 2 1.77 -13.31 -22.09
CA ASP A 2 2.00 -14.70 -21.69
C ASP A 2 2.83 -14.73 -20.40
N LYS A 3 2.44 -15.56 -19.43
CA LYS A 3 3.19 -15.73 -18.17
C LYS A 3 4.59 -16.31 -18.42
N ASP A 4 4.76 -17.07 -19.50
CA ASP A 4 6.01 -17.73 -19.87
C ASP A 4 6.90 -16.83 -20.76
N THR A 5 6.53 -15.55 -20.90
CA THR A 5 7.32 -14.56 -21.65
C THR A 5 8.73 -14.48 -21.06
N LYS A 6 9.72 -14.72 -21.91
CA LYS A 6 11.14 -14.58 -21.60
C LYS A 6 11.88 -14.06 -22.82
N ILE A 7 12.24 -12.78 -22.82
CA ILE A 7 12.93 -12.11 -23.94
C ILE A 7 14.31 -11.70 -23.47
N LEU A 8 15.37 -12.17 -24.13
CA LEU A 8 16.75 -11.83 -23.75
C LEU A 8 17.00 -10.33 -23.89
N ILE A 9 17.63 -9.73 -22.88
CA ILE A 9 18.13 -8.35 -22.91
C ILE A 9 19.59 -8.41 -23.33
N THR A 10 19.87 -8.13 -24.59
CA THR A 10 21.23 -8.23 -25.17
C THR A 10 22.13 -7.06 -24.81
N GLU A 11 21.53 -5.95 -24.40
CA GLU A 11 22.17 -4.67 -24.10
C GLU A 11 22.84 -4.66 -22.72
N ILE A 12 22.46 -5.60 -21.85
CA ILE A 12 22.96 -5.67 -20.47
C ILE A 12 23.78 -6.94 -20.29
N PRO A 13 25.07 -6.82 -19.93
CA PRO A 13 25.91 -7.98 -19.64
C PRO A 13 25.35 -8.83 -18.48
N GLY A 14 25.46 -10.14 -18.63
CA GLY A 14 24.89 -11.11 -17.70
C GLY A 14 25.57 -11.12 -16.31
N GLU A 15 26.81 -10.65 -16.24
CA GLU A 15 27.58 -10.48 -15.01
C GLU A 15 27.11 -9.27 -14.17
N TRP A 16 26.33 -8.35 -14.75
CA TRP A 16 25.78 -7.22 -13.99
C TRP A 16 24.69 -7.72 -13.04
N THR A 17 24.77 -7.34 -11.76
CA THR A 17 23.86 -7.83 -10.71
C THR A 17 22.91 -6.75 -10.18
N GLU A 18 23.26 -5.48 -10.35
CA GLU A 18 22.58 -4.36 -9.70
C GLU A 18 21.51 -3.77 -10.61
N ARG A 19 20.23 -3.99 -10.27
CA ARG A 19 19.08 -3.45 -10.98
C ARG A 19 18.03 -2.91 -10.03
N THR A 20 17.71 -1.63 -10.18
CA THR A 20 16.53 -0.99 -9.58
C THR A 20 15.46 -0.75 -10.63
N ARG A 21 14.25 -0.43 -10.18
CA ARG A 21 13.12 -0.09 -11.06
C ARG A 21 12.51 1.21 -10.57
N SER A 22 12.17 2.10 -11.51
CA SER A 22 11.39 3.29 -11.24
C SER A 22 10.21 3.33 -12.21
N GLY A 23 9.01 3.02 -11.72
CA GLY A 23 7.84 2.82 -12.58
C GLY A 23 8.08 1.72 -13.61
N HIS A 24 8.05 2.09 -14.89
CA HIS A 24 8.26 1.18 -16.02
C HIS A 24 9.75 0.99 -16.39
N THR A 25 10.60 1.95 -16.02
CA THR A 25 12.02 1.97 -16.35
C THR A 25 12.83 1.01 -15.49
N ASN A 26 13.67 0.20 -16.12
CA ASN A 26 14.66 -0.65 -15.45
C ASN A 26 16.02 0.02 -15.51
N ILE A 27 16.68 0.16 -14.36
CA ILE A 27 17.89 0.96 -14.18
C ILE A 27 18.98 0.06 -13.62
N TRP A 28 20.03 -0.16 -14.40
CA TRP A 28 21.22 -0.89 -13.96
C TRP A 28 22.28 0.07 -13.48
N ASN A 29 22.97 -0.30 -12.39
CA ASN A 29 24.00 0.52 -11.75
C ASN A 29 23.52 1.97 -11.50
N GLY A 30 22.24 2.10 -11.12
CA GLY A 30 21.61 3.39 -10.89
C GLY A 30 22.31 4.18 -9.79
N LYS A 31 22.35 5.50 -9.94
CA LYS A 31 22.84 6.40 -8.90
C LYS A 31 22.07 6.20 -7.59
N ASN A 32 22.78 6.37 -6.48
CA ASN A 32 22.18 6.43 -5.15
C ASN A 32 22.35 7.86 -4.60
N HIS A 33 21.23 8.58 -4.40
CA HIS A 33 21.20 9.97 -3.92
C HIS A 33 22.32 10.83 -4.55
N ASP A 34 22.26 10.95 -5.88
CA ASP A 34 23.19 11.70 -6.75
C ASP A 34 24.63 11.17 -6.87
N ARG A 35 24.98 10.10 -6.16
CA ARG A 35 26.29 9.47 -6.27
C ARG A 35 26.28 8.34 -7.30
N PRO A 36 27.31 8.23 -8.16
CA PRO A 36 27.49 7.07 -9.02
C PRO A 36 27.47 5.78 -8.20
N HIS A 37 26.99 4.70 -8.82
CA HIS A 37 26.99 3.40 -8.20
C HIS A 37 28.43 2.94 -7.89
N ARG A 38 28.62 2.24 -6.77
CA ARG A 38 29.96 1.95 -6.20
C ARG A 38 30.77 0.90 -6.97
N ASN A 39 30.18 0.26 -7.97
CA ASN A 39 30.81 -0.82 -8.73
C ASN A 39 31.61 -0.33 -9.95
N GLY A 40 31.64 0.98 -10.21
CA GLY A 40 32.39 1.55 -11.34
C GLY A 40 31.79 1.24 -12.72
N LEU A 41 30.62 0.62 -12.77
CA LEU A 41 29.89 0.32 -14.00
C LEU A 41 29.02 1.52 -14.41
N PRO A 42 28.79 1.74 -15.72
CA PRO A 42 27.93 2.83 -16.17
C PRO A 42 26.47 2.56 -15.82
N GLU A 43 25.73 3.63 -15.55
CA GLU A 43 24.27 3.58 -15.41
C GLU A 43 23.65 3.33 -16.80
N VAL A 44 22.75 2.35 -16.89
CA VAL A 44 21.97 2.07 -18.10
C VAL A 44 20.49 2.03 -17.75
N ARG A 45 19.67 2.67 -18.59
CA ARG A 45 18.21 2.74 -18.42
C ARG A 45 17.56 2.15 -19.65
N LEU A 46 16.72 1.14 -19.45
CA LEU A 46 15.95 0.53 -20.52
C LEU A 46 14.47 0.48 -20.14
N GLU A 47 13.63 0.78 -21.12
CA GLU A 47 12.22 0.45 -21.08
C GLU A 47 12.03 -0.97 -21.64
N PRO A 48 11.15 -1.78 -21.06
CA PRO A 48 10.81 -3.05 -21.66
C PRO A 48 10.05 -2.85 -22.99
N PRO A 49 10.03 -3.86 -23.87
CA PRO A 49 9.36 -3.77 -25.17
C PRO A 49 7.83 -3.68 -25.06
N GLU A 50 7.25 -4.09 -23.92
CA GLU A 50 5.80 -4.04 -23.66
C GLU A 50 5.53 -3.67 -22.20
N LYS A 51 4.46 -2.89 -21.96
CA LYS A 51 3.91 -2.65 -20.62
C LYS A 51 3.55 -3.96 -19.95
N GLY A 52 3.97 -4.10 -18.69
CA GLY A 52 3.74 -5.32 -17.90
C GLY A 52 4.93 -6.26 -17.83
N LEU A 53 6.00 -5.98 -18.58
CA LEU A 53 7.27 -6.69 -18.45
C LEU A 53 8.23 -5.96 -17.49
N TYR A 54 9.15 -6.71 -16.90
CA TYR A 54 10.29 -6.17 -16.16
C TYR A 54 11.52 -7.04 -16.30
N ALA A 55 12.69 -6.49 -15.97
CA ALA A 55 13.94 -7.22 -16.09
C ALA A 55 14.19 -8.12 -14.89
N GLU A 56 14.41 -9.40 -15.14
CA GLU A 56 14.86 -10.37 -14.14
C GLU A 56 16.11 -11.12 -14.63
N ARG A 57 17.01 -11.42 -13.68
CA ARG A 57 18.23 -12.15 -13.96
C ARG A 57 18.01 -13.64 -13.71
N ILE A 58 18.18 -14.44 -14.74
CA ILE A 58 17.94 -15.89 -14.72
C ILE A 58 19.16 -16.55 -15.38
N ASP A 59 19.75 -17.55 -14.72
CA ASP A 59 20.88 -18.34 -15.24
C ASP A 59 22.04 -17.49 -15.79
N GLY A 60 22.34 -16.37 -15.12
CA GLY A 60 23.45 -15.50 -15.48
C GLY A 60 23.20 -14.58 -16.67
N ALA A 61 21.95 -14.43 -17.15
CA ALA A 61 21.57 -13.45 -18.16
C ALA A 61 20.31 -12.69 -17.76
N TRP A 62 20.09 -11.51 -18.37
CA TRP A 62 18.93 -10.67 -18.10
C TRP A 62 17.83 -10.92 -19.13
N TYR A 63 16.59 -11.02 -18.64
CA TYR A 63 15.41 -11.25 -19.47
C TYR A 63 14.29 -10.28 -19.10
N TRP A 64 13.55 -9.81 -20.11
CA TRP A 64 12.21 -9.27 -19.90
C TRP A 64 11.25 -10.43 -19.63
N ILE A 65 10.57 -10.37 -18.48
CA ILE A 65 9.58 -11.37 -18.07
C ILE A 65 8.26 -10.73 -17.65
N SER A 66 7.18 -11.52 -17.64
CA SER A 66 5.86 -11.08 -17.19
C SER A 66 5.85 -10.71 -15.72
N GLY A 67 5.62 -9.42 -15.42
CA GLY A 67 5.40 -8.92 -14.06
C GLY A 67 3.94 -8.69 -13.70
N CYS A 68 3.01 -8.97 -14.62
CA CYS A 68 1.60 -8.77 -14.34
C CYS A 68 1.06 -9.92 -13.49
N ASN A 69 0.76 -9.63 -12.22
CA ASN A 69 0.19 -10.58 -11.27
C ASN A 69 -1.04 -11.33 -11.82
N LYS A 70 -1.95 -10.62 -12.50
CA LYS A 70 -3.15 -11.23 -13.12
C LYS A 70 -2.81 -12.22 -14.23
N CYS A 71 -1.84 -11.90 -15.10
CA CYS A 71 -1.36 -12.84 -16.12
C CYS A 71 -0.72 -14.08 -15.50
N ASN A 72 -0.05 -13.90 -14.35
CA ASN A 72 0.67 -14.95 -13.65
C ASN A 72 -0.21 -15.76 -12.67
N GLY A 73 -1.51 -15.44 -12.56
CA GLY A 73 -2.44 -16.11 -11.64
C GLY A 73 -2.29 -15.72 -10.16
N GLU A 74 -1.56 -14.65 -9.86
CA GLU A 74 -1.35 -14.15 -8.50
C GLU A 74 -2.40 -13.10 -8.11
N VAL A 75 -3.60 -13.55 -7.72
CA VAL A 75 -4.70 -12.65 -7.33
C VAL A 75 -4.53 -12.16 -5.88
N GLY A 76 -4.99 -10.94 -5.56
CA GLY A 76 -4.98 -10.40 -4.19
C GLY A 76 -3.63 -9.89 -3.69
N LYS A 77 -2.60 -9.82 -4.55
CA LYS A 77 -1.31 -9.19 -4.24
C LYS A 77 -1.18 -7.83 -4.92
N TRP A 78 -0.73 -6.83 -4.17
CA TRP A 78 -0.35 -5.53 -4.71
C TRP A 78 0.58 -5.68 -5.93
N SER A 79 0.13 -5.18 -7.08
CA SER A 79 0.86 -5.29 -8.34
C SER A 79 1.35 -3.91 -8.76
N TYR A 80 2.67 -3.72 -8.77
CA TYR A 80 3.29 -2.49 -9.29
C TYR A 80 3.62 -2.57 -10.79
N ILE A 81 3.50 -3.76 -11.39
CA ILE A 81 3.67 -3.99 -12.81
C ILE A 81 2.36 -4.55 -13.35
N VAL A 82 1.78 -3.89 -14.35
CA VAL A 82 0.49 -4.26 -14.93
C VAL A 82 0.59 -4.14 -16.44
N CYS A 83 0.17 -5.18 -17.16
CA CYS A 83 0.10 -5.12 -18.62
C CYS A 83 -1.09 -4.27 -19.06
N ASP A 84 -1.06 -3.75 -20.29
CA ASP A 84 -2.08 -2.82 -20.78
C ASP A 84 -3.49 -3.43 -20.72
N ALA A 85 -3.63 -4.72 -21.08
CA ALA A 85 -4.91 -5.44 -20.98
C ALA A 85 -5.49 -5.49 -19.56
N HIS A 86 -4.64 -5.51 -18.53
CA HIS A 86 -5.07 -5.54 -17.12
C HIS A 86 -5.02 -4.15 -16.46
N ASN A 87 -4.69 -3.10 -17.21
CA ASN A 87 -4.69 -1.72 -16.74
C ASN A 87 -6.12 -1.13 -16.77
N VAL A 88 -7.04 -1.87 -16.19
CA VAL A 88 -8.48 -1.62 -16.18
C VAL A 88 -9.03 -1.59 -14.75
N CYS A 89 -10.13 -0.86 -14.56
CA CYS A 89 -10.85 -0.82 -13.30
C CYS A 89 -11.30 -2.23 -12.91
N SER A 90 -11.02 -2.63 -11.66
CA SER A 90 -11.34 -3.95 -11.13
C SER A 90 -12.85 -4.19 -11.05
N CYS A 91 -13.65 -3.13 -10.92
CA CYS A 91 -15.11 -3.23 -10.82
C CYS A 91 -15.83 -3.19 -12.16
N CYS A 92 -15.41 -2.31 -13.09
CA CYS A 92 -16.17 -2.02 -14.31
C CYS A 92 -15.39 -2.25 -15.62
N GLY A 93 -14.11 -2.59 -15.55
CA GLY A 93 -13.29 -2.86 -16.74
C GLY A 93 -12.88 -1.61 -17.54
N THR A 94 -13.24 -0.39 -17.12
CA THR A 94 -12.81 0.85 -17.77
C THR A 94 -11.29 0.96 -17.76
N HIS A 95 -10.68 1.17 -18.93
CA HIS A 95 -9.23 1.28 -19.05
C HIS A 95 -8.71 2.59 -18.45
N ARG A 96 -7.52 2.55 -17.81
CA ARG A 96 -6.93 3.72 -17.12
C ARG A 96 -6.77 4.93 -18.03
N SER A 97 -6.50 4.74 -19.32
CA SER A 97 -6.35 5.85 -20.28
C SER A 97 -7.66 6.62 -20.54
N GLN A 98 -8.81 6.07 -20.15
CA GLN A 98 -10.13 6.69 -20.29
C GLN A 98 -10.53 7.48 -19.05
N LEU A 99 -9.72 7.45 -17.98
CA LEU A 99 -10.04 8.13 -16.73
C LEU A 99 -9.57 9.59 -16.75
N THR A 100 -10.41 10.47 -16.24
CA THR A 100 -10.09 11.88 -15.99
C THR A 100 -9.61 12.11 -14.56
N ASP A 101 -10.16 11.34 -13.62
CA ASP A 101 -9.83 11.42 -12.19
C ASP A 101 -8.75 10.42 -11.78
N ILE A 102 -8.09 10.70 -10.66
CA ILE A 102 -7.09 9.81 -10.06
C ILE A 102 -7.82 8.56 -9.52
N PRO A 103 -7.43 7.34 -9.95
CA PRO A 103 -8.05 6.11 -9.47
C PRO A 103 -7.47 5.67 -8.12
N TRP A 104 -8.24 4.86 -7.38
CA TRP A 104 -7.84 4.27 -6.10
C TRP A 104 -7.12 2.96 -6.33
N GLY A 105 -5.92 2.81 -5.75
CA GLY A 105 -5.17 1.56 -5.80
C GLY A 105 -5.84 0.48 -4.95
N THR A 106 -5.90 -0.74 -5.48
CA THR A 106 -6.40 -1.92 -4.77
C THR A 106 -5.44 -3.09 -4.95
N ARG A 107 -5.60 -4.13 -4.13
CA ARG A 107 -4.81 -5.36 -4.28
C ARG A 107 -5.00 -6.03 -5.65
N ASP A 108 -6.16 -5.84 -6.27
CA ASP A 108 -6.49 -6.40 -7.59
C ASP A 108 -6.31 -5.38 -8.74
N GLY A 109 -5.67 -4.24 -8.48
CA GLY A 109 -5.37 -3.22 -9.48
C GLY A 109 -5.81 -1.83 -9.02
N PHE A 110 -6.86 -1.30 -9.64
CA PHE A 110 -7.44 -0.02 -9.21
C PHE A 110 -8.95 0.01 -9.38
N ASN A 111 -9.60 0.95 -8.71
CA ASN A 111 -10.99 1.33 -8.93
C ASN A 111 -11.06 2.74 -9.52
N CYS A 112 -11.89 2.94 -10.54
CA CYS A 112 -12.21 4.28 -11.01
C CYS A 112 -13.08 5.00 -9.97
N LYS A 113 -13.07 6.34 -9.99
CA LYS A 113 -13.79 7.19 -9.03
C LYS A 113 -15.26 6.79 -8.83
N PRO A 114 -16.09 6.61 -9.88
CA PRO A 114 -17.49 6.23 -9.67
C PRO A 114 -17.67 4.84 -9.03
N CYS A 115 -16.73 3.92 -9.31
CA CYS A 115 -16.77 2.60 -8.68
C CYS A 115 -16.38 2.67 -7.21
N GLN A 116 -15.35 3.46 -6.88
CA GLN A 116 -14.93 3.64 -5.50
C GLN A 116 -16.02 4.36 -4.68
N GLU A 117 -16.56 5.47 -5.18
CA GLU A 117 -17.65 6.21 -4.52
C GLU A 117 -18.88 5.33 -4.24
N ARG A 118 -19.21 4.41 -5.16
CA ARG A 118 -20.29 3.45 -4.96
C ARG A 118 -19.98 2.42 -3.86
N LEU A 119 -18.73 1.95 -3.80
CA LEU A 119 -18.30 1.02 -2.74
C LEU A 119 -18.29 1.73 -1.38
N ASP A 120 -17.77 2.96 -1.33
CA ASP A 120 -17.71 3.78 -0.12
C ASP A 120 -19.12 4.11 0.38
N ALA A 121 -20.04 4.48 -0.52
CA ALA A 121 -21.44 4.72 -0.16
C ALA A 121 -22.14 3.46 0.40
N ALA A 122 -21.84 2.28 -0.16
CA ALA A 122 -22.36 1.02 0.35
C ALA A 122 -21.78 0.68 1.73
N ALA A 123 -20.46 0.85 1.92
CA ALA A 123 -19.79 0.64 3.21
C ALA A 123 -20.32 1.60 4.28
N LYS A 124 -20.53 2.87 3.92
CA LYS A 124 -21.15 3.88 4.78
C LYS A 124 -22.56 3.47 5.24
N ALA A 125 -23.41 3.06 4.29
CA ALA A 125 -24.77 2.63 4.60
C ALA A 125 -24.78 1.39 5.50
N GLU A 126 -23.91 0.41 5.23
CA GLU A 126 -23.79 -0.80 6.05
C GLU A 126 -23.32 -0.47 7.48
N ALA A 127 -22.30 0.38 7.63
CA ALA A 127 -21.77 0.77 8.94
C ALA A 127 -22.83 1.51 9.78
N LEU A 128 -23.56 2.45 9.18
CA LEU A 128 -24.63 3.18 9.86
C LEU A 128 -25.81 2.29 10.23
N ALA A 129 -26.18 1.33 9.38
CA ALA A 129 -27.24 0.37 9.68
C ALA A 129 -26.85 -0.54 10.86
N LYS A 130 -25.63 -1.11 10.83
CA LYS A 130 -25.10 -1.92 11.95
C LYS A 130 -25.04 -1.13 13.25
N PHE A 131 -24.66 0.14 13.17
CA PHE A 131 -24.62 1.02 14.34
C PHE A 131 -26.01 1.28 14.92
N ALA A 132 -27.00 1.55 14.07
CA ALA A 132 -28.37 1.82 14.50
C ALA A 132 -29.10 0.61 15.09
N GLU A 133 -28.71 -0.61 14.70
CA GLU A 133 -29.27 -1.86 15.23
C GLU A 133 -28.62 -2.30 16.56
N ALA A 134 -27.42 -1.80 16.86
CA ALA A 134 -26.70 -2.13 18.07
C ALA A 134 -27.04 -1.13 19.20
N GLU A 135 -27.00 -1.63 20.44
CA GLU A 135 -27.07 -0.75 21.61
C GLU A 135 -25.65 -0.29 21.92
N TYR A 136 -25.34 0.94 21.52
CA TYR A 136 -24.11 1.64 21.90
C TYR A 136 -24.45 2.76 22.88
N ASP A 137 -23.58 2.98 23.85
CA ASP A 137 -23.56 4.17 24.69
C ASP A 137 -22.18 4.86 24.67
N ASP A 138 -22.05 5.99 25.37
CA ASP A 138 -20.82 6.77 25.36
C ASP A 138 -19.62 5.96 25.89
N SER A 139 -19.84 5.01 26.82
CA SER A 139 -18.78 4.21 27.42
C SER A 139 -18.14 3.22 26.43
N ASP A 140 -18.84 2.85 25.37
CA ASP A 140 -18.31 2.02 24.27
C ASP A 140 -17.20 2.72 23.47
N PHE A 141 -17.04 4.03 23.63
CA PHE A 141 -16.03 4.85 22.96
C PHE A 141 -14.98 5.41 23.92
N GLU A 142 -15.10 5.14 25.22
CA GLU A 142 -14.14 5.54 26.24
C GLU A 142 -13.13 4.42 26.53
N TYR A 143 -11.88 4.80 26.83
CA TYR A 143 -10.79 3.90 27.25
C TYR A 143 -10.58 2.66 26.35
N GLN A 144 -10.82 2.81 25.05
CA GLN A 144 -10.62 1.75 24.06
C GLN A 144 -9.13 1.59 23.71
N ASP A 145 -8.74 0.37 23.31
CA ASP A 145 -7.38 0.04 22.82
C ASP A 145 -7.15 0.47 21.36
N GLU A 146 -8.24 0.74 20.62
CA GLU A 146 -8.22 1.32 19.29
C GLU A 146 -9.20 2.51 19.18
N CYS A 147 -8.90 3.45 18.28
CA CYS A 147 -9.82 4.56 18.00
C CYS A 147 -11.02 4.02 17.23
N LYS A 148 -12.23 4.25 17.72
CA LYS A 148 -13.48 3.93 17.03
C LYS A 148 -14.27 5.20 16.74
N CYS A 149 -14.91 5.25 15.57
CA CYS A 149 -15.81 6.36 15.27
C CYS A 149 -17.09 6.23 16.11
N PRO A 150 -17.49 7.27 16.87
CA PRO A 150 -18.72 7.23 17.67
C PRO A 150 -20.01 7.30 16.82
N HIS A 151 -19.91 7.59 15.52
CA HIS A 151 -21.08 7.66 14.62
C HIS A 151 -21.40 6.34 13.92
N CYS A 152 -20.43 5.44 13.79
CA CYS A 152 -20.60 4.21 13.02
C CYS A 152 -19.79 3.01 13.53
N ALA A 153 -19.16 3.13 14.70
CA ALA A 153 -18.30 2.15 15.35
C ALA A 153 -17.13 1.61 14.49
N SER A 154 -16.83 2.24 13.36
CA SER A 154 -15.71 1.82 12.50
C SER A 154 -14.38 2.08 13.21
N ALA A 155 -13.50 1.07 13.23
CA ALA A 155 -12.15 1.19 13.75
C ALA A 155 -11.30 2.10 12.84
N ILE A 156 -10.52 2.97 13.47
CA ILE A 156 -9.67 3.97 12.82
C ILE A 156 -8.24 3.68 13.26
N HIS A 157 -7.40 3.33 12.29
CA HIS A 157 -5.98 3.15 12.54
C HIS A 157 -5.30 4.51 12.64
N ILE A 158 -4.61 4.75 13.75
CA ILE A 158 -3.80 5.95 13.95
C ILE A 158 -2.37 5.49 14.15
N GLU A 159 -1.47 5.99 13.31
CA GLU A 159 -0.04 5.74 13.46
C GLU A 159 0.47 6.38 14.76
N THR A 160 1.45 5.74 15.42
CA THR A 160 1.96 6.21 16.72
C THR A 160 2.56 7.61 16.66
N GLU A 161 3.14 8.00 15.52
CA GLU A 161 3.67 9.35 15.28
C GLU A 161 2.57 10.43 15.19
N HIS A 162 1.32 10.00 15.02
CA HIS A 162 0.15 10.84 14.98
C HIS A 162 -0.67 10.76 16.27
N TYR A 163 -0.14 10.18 17.35
CA TYR A 163 -0.83 10.19 18.63
C TYR A 163 -0.90 11.60 19.21
N GLY A 164 -2.12 12.05 19.48
CA GLY A 164 -2.42 13.32 20.14
C GLY A 164 -3.89 13.63 20.06
N ASP A 165 -4.33 14.54 20.93
CA ASP A 165 -5.71 15.03 20.93
C ASP A 165 -5.96 15.84 19.65
N LYS A 166 -7.11 15.58 19.00
CA LYS A 166 -7.46 16.24 17.73
C LYS A 166 -8.90 16.00 17.33
N THR A 167 -9.41 16.89 16.49
CA THR A 167 -10.64 16.66 15.75
C THR A 167 -10.36 15.80 14.52
N MET A 168 -11.18 14.78 14.32
CA MET A 168 -11.08 13.81 13.24
C MET A 168 -12.37 13.79 12.43
N THR A 169 -12.25 13.43 11.16
CA THR A 169 -13.39 13.07 10.30
C THR A 169 -13.28 11.59 9.98
N CYS A 170 -14.33 10.81 10.24
CA CYS A 170 -14.35 9.39 9.93
C CYS A 170 -14.36 9.16 8.41
N GLU A 171 -13.42 8.35 7.92
CA GLU A 171 -13.31 8.02 6.49
C GLU A 171 -14.46 7.13 5.97
N VAL A 172 -15.23 6.50 6.86
CA VAL A 172 -16.35 5.62 6.49
C VAL A 172 -17.68 6.38 6.43
N CYS A 173 -17.99 7.19 7.45
CA CYS A 173 -19.30 7.84 7.56
C CYS A 173 -19.29 9.37 7.39
N ASP A 174 -18.12 9.97 7.21
CA ASP A 174 -17.88 11.43 7.16
C ASP A 174 -18.26 12.18 8.46
N GLY A 175 -18.52 11.46 9.55
CA GLY A 175 -18.86 12.04 10.85
C GLY A 175 -17.63 12.68 11.51
N GLN A 176 -17.80 13.90 12.02
CA GLN A 176 -16.77 14.59 12.80
C GLN A 176 -16.86 14.19 14.28
N PHE A 177 -15.70 13.97 14.91
CA PHE A 177 -15.61 13.67 16.33
C PHE A 177 -14.27 14.15 16.92
N GLU A 178 -14.22 14.28 18.23
CA GLU A 178 -12.99 14.62 18.96
C GLU A 178 -12.35 13.34 19.49
N LEU A 179 -11.03 13.22 19.29
CA LEU A 179 -10.21 12.18 19.86
C LEU A 179 -9.43 12.75 21.04
N THR A 180 -9.55 12.11 22.20
CA THR A 180 -8.74 12.36 23.38
C THR A 180 -7.92 11.11 23.70
N LEU A 181 -6.59 11.26 23.82
CA LEU A 181 -5.72 10.15 24.21
C LEU A 181 -5.55 10.07 25.72
N ASN A 182 -5.92 8.91 26.27
CA ASN A 182 -5.73 8.60 27.67
C ASN A 182 -4.43 7.81 27.85
N TYR A 183 -3.38 8.45 28.38
CA TYR A 183 -2.12 7.79 28.70
C TYR A 183 -2.10 7.34 30.17
N GLU A 184 -1.94 6.05 30.42
CA GLU A 184 -1.69 5.53 31.77
C GLU A 184 -0.22 5.09 31.92
N VAL A 185 0.50 5.71 32.86
CA VAL A 185 1.88 5.32 33.19
C VAL A 185 1.90 4.68 34.57
N THR A 186 2.22 3.39 34.64
CA THR A 186 2.33 2.65 35.90
C THR A 186 3.77 2.21 36.17
N PHE A 187 4.18 2.26 37.44
CA PHE A 187 5.55 1.92 37.88
C PHE A 187 5.52 0.87 38.97
N SER A 188 6.39 -0.13 38.86
CA SER A 188 6.67 -1.08 39.93
C SER A 188 8.14 -1.01 40.29
N THR A 189 8.45 -0.92 41.59
CA THR A 189 9.82 -0.88 42.08
C THR A 189 10.05 -1.98 43.10
N LYS A 190 11.29 -2.47 43.15
CA LYS A 190 11.75 -3.43 44.16
C LYS A 190 13.05 -2.93 44.76
N VAL A 191 13.29 -3.27 46.02
CA VAL A 191 14.56 -2.98 46.69
C VAL A 191 15.66 -3.81 46.03
N ILE A 192 16.80 -3.16 45.75
CA ILE A 192 18.04 -3.85 45.39
C ILE A 192 18.94 -3.81 46.62
N GLY A 193 19.26 -4.99 47.15
CA GLY A 193 20.08 -5.14 48.36
C GLY A 193 19.27 -4.99 49.65
N GLU A 194 19.92 -4.48 50.70
CA GLU A 194 19.27 -4.22 51.98
C GLU A 194 18.53 -2.88 51.96
N ARG A 195 17.37 -2.85 52.62
CA ARG A 195 16.59 -1.62 52.78
C ARG A 195 17.36 -0.67 53.70
N VAL A 196 17.69 0.53 53.21
CA VAL A 196 18.35 1.57 54.02
C VAL A 196 17.45 1.94 55.21
N SER A 197 17.98 1.82 56.43
CA SER A 197 17.33 2.21 57.70
C SER A 197 18.12 3.31 58.41
N ALA A 198 17.44 4.14 59.22
CA ALA A 198 18.05 5.21 60.03
C ALA A 198 18.76 4.68 61.28
#